data_AF-A0A0G8AWQ9-F1
#
_entry.id   AF-A0A0G8AWQ9-F1
#
_cell.length_a   1.000
_cell.length_b   1.000
_cell.length_c   1.000
_cell.angle_alpha   90.00
_cell.angle_beta   90.00
_cell.angle_gamma   90.00
#
_symmetry.space_group_name_H-M   'P 1'
#
loop_
_entity.id
_entity.type
_entity.pdbx_description
1 polymer ?
#
loop_
_entity_poly.entity_id
_entity_poly.type
_entity_poly.pdbx_seq_one_letter_code
_entity_poly.pdbx_strand_id
1 'polypeptide(L)'
;MSKKRKRVSRRRLAGQRVLSYVPSFHLDTGDLKPVTAARHYIAKQDLKPPALINVRRNEHTTDRFFLAEKGVFSAHYAAENHFLFPSLKTIVDSVGEDTIYAGLENISDDWDEMEDYGYAFV
;
A
#
# COMPACT_ATOMS: atom_id res chain seq x y z
N MET A 1 22.63 18.77 -2.26
CA MET A 1 22.56 17.29 -2.18
C MET A 1 21.15 16.84 -2.52
N SER A 2 20.86 16.64 -3.80
CA SER A 2 19.54 16.15 -4.23
C SER A 2 19.39 14.71 -3.74
N LYS A 3 18.55 14.47 -2.73
CA LYS A 3 18.24 13.11 -2.25
C LYS A 3 17.64 12.35 -3.42
N LYS A 4 18.42 11.46 -4.03
CA LYS A 4 17.99 10.58 -5.13
C LYS A 4 16.70 9.88 -4.66
N ARG A 5 15.55 10.25 -5.25
CA ARG A 5 14.25 9.69 -4.86
C ARG A 5 14.32 8.18 -5.08
N LYS A 6 13.97 7.39 -4.06
CA LYS A 6 13.93 5.93 -4.16
C LYS A 6 12.99 5.57 -5.32
N ARG A 7 13.51 4.87 -6.34
CA ARG A 7 12.74 4.41 -7.50
C ARG A 7 11.53 3.63 -7.00
N VAL A 8 10.34 3.95 -7.52
CA VAL A 8 9.09 3.27 -7.18
C VAL A 8 8.86 2.21 -8.26
N SER A 9 8.71 0.94 -7.87
CA SER A 9 8.47 -0.15 -8.82
C SER A 9 7.07 -0.07 -9.43
N ARG A 10 6.90 -0.64 -10.63
CA ARG A 10 5.59 -0.75 -11.29
C ARG A 10 4.57 -1.42 -10.39
N ARG A 11 4.98 -2.53 -9.74
CA ARG A 11 4.15 -3.25 -8.74
C ARG A 11 3.66 -2.35 -7.60
N ARG A 12 4.52 -1.49 -7.06
CA ARG A 12 4.16 -0.58 -5.97
C ARG A 12 3.20 0.52 -6.45
N LEU A 13 3.37 1.02 -7.66
CA LEU A 13 2.46 2.02 -8.26
C LEU A 13 1.08 1.42 -8.51
N ALA A 14 1.01 0.20 -9.03
CA ALA A 14 -0.23 -0.55 -9.17
C ALA A 14 -0.91 -0.75 -7.81
N GLY A 15 -0.17 -1.22 -6.79
CA GLY A 15 -0.71 -1.37 -5.44
C GLY A 15 -1.20 -0.06 -4.81
N GLN A 16 -0.54 1.06 -5.08
CA GLN A 16 -1.03 2.38 -4.66
C GLN A 16 -2.35 2.76 -5.34
N ARG A 17 -2.52 2.43 -6.63
CA ARG A 17 -3.79 2.61 -7.34
C ARG A 17 -4.88 1.72 -6.74
N VAL A 18 -4.59 0.46 -6.47
CA VAL A 18 -5.54 -0.45 -5.81
C VAL A 18 -5.98 0.09 -4.46
N LEU A 19 -5.04 0.55 -3.64
CA LEU A 19 -5.35 1.16 -2.34
C LEU A 19 -6.18 2.45 -2.45
N SER A 20 -6.18 3.15 -3.59
CA SER A 20 -6.99 4.36 -3.78
C SER A 20 -8.50 4.07 -3.86
N TYR A 21 -8.89 2.83 -4.16
CA TYR A 21 -10.28 2.38 -4.16
C TYR A 21 -10.75 1.93 -2.77
N VAL A 22 -9.85 1.82 -1.79
CA VAL A 22 -10.19 1.41 -0.42
C VAL A 22 -10.71 2.63 0.37
N PRO A 23 -11.80 2.48 1.16
CA PRO A 23 -12.30 3.55 2.02
C PRO A 23 -11.20 4.10 2.96
N SER A 24 -11.03 5.43 2.99
CA SER A 24 -10.01 6.08 3.81
C SER A 24 -10.61 6.93 4.93
N PHE A 25 -10.06 6.77 6.12
CA PHE A 25 -10.46 7.48 7.33
C PHE A 25 -9.29 8.32 7.84
N HIS A 26 -9.58 9.51 8.37
CA HIS A 26 -8.57 10.45 8.83
C HIS A 26 -8.76 10.69 10.33
N LEU A 27 -7.67 10.64 11.08
CA LEU A 27 -7.64 11.03 12.49
C LEU A 27 -6.34 11.73 12.87
N ASP A 28 -6.41 12.51 13.94
CA ASP A 28 -5.24 13.07 14.59
C ASP A 28 -4.72 12.11 15.66
N THR A 29 -3.39 11.98 15.76
CA THR A 29 -2.72 11.07 16.70
C THR A 29 -3.03 11.38 18.17
N GLY A 30 -3.14 12.67 18.50
CA GLY A 30 -3.17 13.15 19.88
C GLY A 30 -1.90 12.75 20.64
N ASP A 31 -2.06 12.26 21.86
CA ASP A 31 -0.97 11.89 22.77
C ASP A 31 -0.46 10.45 22.60
N LEU A 32 -1.15 9.64 21.79
CA LEU A 32 -0.83 8.22 21.62
C LEU A 32 0.23 8.00 20.53
N LYS A 33 0.78 6.78 20.43
CA LYS A 33 1.54 6.40 19.23
C LYS A 33 0.57 6.26 18.04
N PRO A 34 0.95 6.63 16.80
CA PRO A 34 0.05 6.57 15.64
C PRO A 34 -0.62 5.20 15.43
N VAL A 35 0.15 4.11 15.57
CA VAL A 35 -0.37 2.74 15.46
C VAL A 35 -1.40 2.40 16.55
N THR A 36 -1.21 2.93 17.76
CA THR A 36 -2.13 2.74 18.88
C THR A 36 -3.42 3.53 18.63
N ALA A 37 -3.30 4.79 18.20
CA ALA A 37 -4.45 5.62 17.83
C ALA A 37 -5.27 4.97 16.70
N ALA A 38 -4.62 4.44 15.66
CA ALA A 38 -5.29 3.69 14.58
C ALA A 38 -6.07 2.49 15.12
N ARG A 39 -5.45 1.66 15.97
CA ARG A 39 -6.11 0.47 16.55
C ARG A 39 -7.31 0.83 17.43
N HIS A 40 -7.18 1.86 18.26
CA HIS A 40 -8.29 2.37 19.06
C HIS A 40 -9.43 2.88 18.17
N TYR A 41 -9.10 3.59 17.09
CA TYR A 41 -10.10 4.10 16.15
C TYR A 41 -10.86 2.94 15.47
N ILE A 42 -10.14 1.92 15.00
CA ILE A 42 -10.72 0.72 14.39
C ILE A 42 -11.68 0.02 15.35
N ALA A 43 -11.25 -0.21 16.59
CA ALA A 43 -12.07 -0.88 17.60
C ALA A 43 -13.29 -0.04 18.03
N LYS A 44 -13.13 1.28 18.15
CA LYS A 44 -14.21 2.19 18.57
C LYS A 44 -15.29 2.34 17.51
N GLN A 45 -14.91 2.35 16.24
CA GLN A 45 -15.83 2.53 15.11
C GLN A 45 -16.32 1.20 14.50
N ASP A 46 -15.88 0.06 15.06
CA ASP A 46 -16.11 -1.28 14.51
C ASP A 46 -15.82 -1.36 12.99
N LEU A 47 -14.69 -0.78 12.57
CA LEU A 47 -14.34 -0.72 11.15
C LEU A 47 -14.12 -2.12 10.59
N LYS A 48 -14.72 -2.36 9.43
CA LYS A 48 -14.54 -3.61 8.69
C LYS A 48 -13.43 -3.48 7.64
N PRO A 49 -12.62 -4.53 7.43
CA PRO A 49 -11.65 -4.58 6.34
C PRO A 49 -12.38 -4.67 4.98
N PRO A 50 -11.78 -4.18 3.88
CA PRO A 50 -10.54 -3.40 3.81
C PRO A 50 -10.77 -1.91 4.13
N ALA A 51 -9.88 -1.30 4.92
CA ALA A 51 -9.95 0.13 5.22
C ALA A 51 -8.56 0.75 5.33
N LEU A 52 -8.43 2.03 4.96
CA LEU A 52 -7.22 2.84 5.17
C LEU A 52 -7.43 3.83 6.31
N ILE A 53 -6.43 3.96 7.16
CA ILE A 53 -6.43 4.85 8.31
C ILE A 53 -5.22 5.78 8.20
N ASN A 54 -5.51 7.06 7.93
CA ASN A 54 -4.54 8.14 7.84
C ASN A 54 -4.46 8.83 9.21
N VAL A 55 -3.36 8.61 9.90
CA VAL A 55 -3.10 9.14 11.24
C VAL A 55 -2.14 10.31 11.11
N ARG A 56 -2.65 11.53 11.26
CA ARG A 56 -1.83 12.74 11.24
C ARG A 56 -1.07 12.84 12.56
N ARG A 57 0.26 12.80 12.48
CA ARG A 57 1.16 12.95 13.63
C ARG A 57 1.47 14.42 13.90
N ASN A 58 1.72 15.17 12.84
CA ASN A 58 1.85 16.62 12.83
C ASN A 58 1.37 17.16 11.48
N GLU A 59 1.42 18.47 11.28
CA GLU A 59 0.97 19.10 10.03
C GLU A 59 1.66 18.54 8.77
N HIS A 60 2.90 18.07 8.88
CA HIS A 60 3.70 17.61 7.74
C HIS A 60 3.83 16.08 7.62
N THR A 61 3.33 15.32 8.60
CA THR A 61 3.58 13.89 8.73
C THR A 61 2.29 13.16 9.02
N THR A 62 1.91 12.27 8.10
CA THR A 62 0.75 11.38 8.24
C THR A 62 1.20 9.94 8.05
N ASP A 63 1.02 9.14 9.08
CA ASP A 63 1.23 7.70 9.03
C ASP A 63 0.00 7.03 8.44
N ARG A 64 0.18 6.12 7.47
CA ARG A 64 -0.92 5.46 6.78
C ARG A 64 -0.93 3.98 7.10
N PHE A 65 -2.06 3.50 7.63
CA PHE A 65 -2.27 2.11 7.99
C PHE A 65 -3.38 1.49 7.14
N PHE A 66 -3.26 0.20 6.88
CA PHE A 66 -4.22 -0.60 6.15
C PHE A 66 -4.78 -1.68 7.08
N LEU A 67 -6.10 -1.69 7.25
CA LEU A 67 -6.83 -2.73 7.96
C LEU A 67 -7.17 -3.85 6.97
N ALA A 68 -6.53 -4.99 7.17
CA ALA A 68 -6.85 -6.25 6.50
C ALA A 68 -7.59 -7.18 7.47
N GLU A 69 -8.13 -8.29 6.95
CA GLU A 69 -8.80 -9.33 7.75
C GLU A 69 -7.92 -9.90 8.86
N LYS A 70 -6.62 -10.07 8.59
CA LYS A 70 -5.66 -10.60 9.56
C LYS A 70 -5.16 -9.56 10.57
N GLY A 71 -5.38 -8.27 10.33
CA GLY A 71 -4.91 -7.21 11.21
C GLY A 71 -4.47 -5.94 10.47
N VAL A 72 -3.73 -5.08 11.18
CA VAL A 72 -3.33 -3.76 10.70
C VAL A 72 -1.89 -3.79 10.19
N PHE A 73 -1.69 -3.35 8.95
CA PHE A 73 -0.41 -3.25 8.26
C PHE A 73 -0.09 -1.80 7.90
N SER A 74 1.14 -1.49 7.50
CA SER A 74 1.42 -0.19 6.89
C SER A 74 0.85 -0.14 5.47
N ALA A 75 0.33 1.01 5.05
CA ALA A 75 -0.18 1.17 3.68
C ALA A 75 0.94 0.98 2.64
N HIS A 76 2.18 1.29 3.01
CA HIS A 76 3.34 1.05 2.16
C HIS A 76 3.59 -0.45 1.94
N TYR A 77 3.54 -1.26 2.99
CA TYR A 77 3.64 -2.72 2.88
C TYR A 77 2.47 -3.31 2.09
N ALA A 78 1.25 -2.82 2.33
CA ALA A 78 0.06 -3.26 1.60
C ALA A 78 0.14 -2.94 0.10
N ALA A 79 0.69 -1.79 -0.30
CA ALA A 79 0.89 -1.46 -1.71
C ALA A 79 1.90 -2.38 -2.40
N GLU A 80 3.04 -2.64 -1.75
CA GLU A 80 4.07 -3.54 -2.31
C GLU A 80 3.57 -4.99 -2.39
N ASN A 81 2.74 -5.40 -1.43
CA ASN A 81 2.25 -6.76 -1.28
C ASN A 81 0.75 -6.93 -1.54
N HIS A 82 0.16 -6.10 -2.40
CA HIS A 82 -1.30 -6.04 -2.58
C HIS A 82 -1.91 -7.39 -3.01
N PHE A 83 -1.18 -8.19 -3.79
CA PHE A 83 -1.53 -9.54 -4.22
C PHE A 83 -1.67 -10.56 -3.07
N LEU A 84 -1.11 -10.29 -1.88
CA LEU A 84 -1.25 -11.16 -0.69
C LEU A 84 -2.58 -10.96 0.04
N PHE A 85 -3.34 -9.91 -0.30
CA PHE A 85 -4.59 -9.56 0.38
C PHE A 85 -5.79 -9.94 -0.51
N PRO A 86 -6.61 -10.94 -0.11
CA PRO A 86 -7.78 -11.36 -0.90
C PRO A 86 -8.74 -10.21 -1.20
N SER A 87 -8.96 -9.33 -0.21
CA SER A 87 -9.82 -8.16 -0.36
C SER A 87 -9.33 -7.15 -1.40
N LEU A 88 -8.01 -6.99 -1.55
CA LEU A 88 -7.45 -6.13 -2.60
C LEU A 88 -7.50 -6.80 -3.97
N LYS A 89 -7.40 -8.13 -4.04
CA LYS A 89 -7.56 -8.88 -5.28
C LYS A 89 -8.96 -8.70 -5.87
N THR A 90 -10.01 -8.80 -5.04
CA THR A 90 -11.39 -8.54 -5.48
C THR A 90 -11.57 -7.11 -6.04
N ILE A 91 -10.85 -6.13 -5.50
CA ILE A 91 -10.84 -4.76 -6.05
C ILE A 91 -10.16 -4.74 -7.42
N VAL A 92 -9.02 -5.41 -7.59
CA VAL A 92 -8.35 -5.51 -8.89
C VAL A 92 -9.27 -6.17 -9.93
N ASP A 93 -9.90 -7.28 -9.57
CA ASP A 93 -10.79 -8.04 -10.45
C ASP A 93 -12.02 -7.21 -10.87
N SER A 94 -12.54 -6.35 -9.98
CA SER A 94 -13.71 -5.50 -10.26
C SER A 94 -13.38 -4.24 -11.05
N VAL A 95 -12.22 -3.62 -10.83
CA VAL A 95 -11.77 -2.42 -11.54
C VAL A 95 -11.18 -2.77 -12.91
N GLY A 96 -10.63 -3.97 -13.04
CA GLY A 96 -9.93 -4.46 -14.21
C GLY A 96 -8.44 -4.14 -14.18
N GLU A 97 -7.62 -5.14 -14.53
CA GLU A 97 -6.16 -5.02 -14.58
C GLU A 97 -5.72 -3.91 -15.54
N ASP A 98 -6.36 -3.79 -16.71
CA ASP A 98 -6.05 -2.76 -17.70
C ASP A 98 -6.09 -1.35 -17.11
N THR A 99 -7.11 -1.06 -16.29
CA THR A 99 -7.26 0.23 -15.60
C THR A 99 -6.18 0.43 -14.53
N ILE A 100 -5.88 -0.61 -13.75
CA ILE A 100 -4.88 -0.54 -12.67
C ILE A 100 -3.48 -0.37 -13.24
N TYR A 101 -3.15 -1.02 -14.35
CA TYR A 101 -1.81 -1.01 -14.95
C TYR A 101 -1.63 0.01 -16.08
N ALA A 102 -2.70 0.69 -16.52
CA ALA A 102 -2.67 1.69 -17.59
C ALA A 102 -1.55 2.73 -17.41
N GLY A 103 -0.66 2.84 -18.41
CA GLY A 103 0.45 3.79 -18.38
C GLY A 103 1.61 3.43 -17.44
N LEU A 104 1.59 2.24 -16.82
CA LEU A 104 2.75 1.68 -16.11
C LEU A 104 3.58 0.73 -16.99
N GLU A 105 3.18 0.51 -18.24
CA GLU A 105 3.80 -0.39 -19.23
C GLU A 105 5.27 -0.06 -19.51
N ASN A 106 5.63 1.23 -19.51
CA ASN A 106 6.98 1.70 -19.83
C ASN A 106 7.90 1.88 -18.59
N ILE A 107 7.39 1.56 -17.39
CA ILE A 107 8.22 1.57 -16.20
C ILE A 107 8.91 0.21 -16.17
N SER A 108 10.16 0.15 -16.66
CA SER A 108 10.93 -1.08 -16.58
C SER A 108 10.99 -1.53 -15.11
N ASP A 109 10.42 -2.70 -14.85
CA ASP A 109 10.71 -3.45 -13.65
C ASP A 109 12.10 -4.03 -13.87
N ASP A 110 13.09 -3.67 -13.05
CA ASP A 110 14.42 -4.34 -13.02
C ASP A 110 14.30 -5.84 -12.63
N TRP A 111 13.09 -6.38 -12.53
CA TRP A 111 12.83 -7.79 -12.27
C TRP A 111 13.04 -8.67 -13.50
N ASP A 112 12.89 -8.14 -14.73
CA ASP A 112 13.23 -8.87 -15.96
C ASP A 112 14.75 -9.03 -16.15
N GLU A 113 15.58 -8.24 -15.44
CA GLU A 113 17.05 -8.34 -15.50
C GLU A 113 17.63 -9.39 -14.52
N MET A 114 16.85 -9.93 -13.59
CA MET A 114 17.34 -10.92 -12.60
C MET A 114 17.20 -12.38 -13.04
N GLU A 115 16.36 -12.70 -14.02
CA GLU A 115 16.24 -14.08 -14.53
C GLU A 115 17.43 -14.50 -15.41
N ASP A 116 18.15 -13.55 -16.01
CA ASP A 116 19.26 -13.85 -16.93
C ASP A 116 20.60 -14.16 -16.22
N TYR A 117 20.69 -13.93 -14.90
CA TYR A 117 21.90 -14.23 -14.11
C TYR A 117 21.89 -15.63 -13.44
N GLY A 118 20.84 -16.43 -13.66
CA GLY A 118 20.72 -17.78 -13.11
C GLY A 118 21.45 -18.89 -13.88
N TYR A 119 22.00 -18.60 -15.07
CA TYR A 119 22.60 -19.60 -15.97
C TYR A 119 24.11 -19.38 -16.26
N ALA A 120 24.81 -18.65 -15.40
CA ALA A 120 26.26 -18.43 -15.53
C ALA A 120 27.05 -18.95 -14.32
N PHE A 121 26.85 -20.22 -13.95
CA PHE A 121 27.86 -20.98 -13.20
C PHE A 121 28.06 -22.33 -13.87
N VAL A 122 29.24 -22.45 -14.48
CA VAL A 122 29.87 -23.67 -15.00
C VAL A 122 30.13 -24.66 -13.88
#